data_AF-H5YK26-F1
#
_entry.id   AF-H5YK26-F1
#
_cell.length_a   1.000
_cell.length_b   1.000
_cell.length_c   1.000
_cell.angle_alpha   90.00
_cell.angle_beta   90.00
_cell.angle_gamma   90.00
#
_symmetry.space_group_name_H-M   'P 1'
#
loop_
_entity.id
_entity.type
_entity.pdbx_description
1 polymer ?
#
loop_
_entity_poly.entity_id
_entity_poly.type
_entity_poly.pdbx_seq_one_letter_code
_entity_poly.pdbx_strand_id
1 'polypeptide(L)'
;MNAENPIWALISAFGLMSLFAVGGAAAAVPEMHRIAVEVHHWMTDKQFADAYAIAQLSPGPNVLIVTLIGYAVAGIPGALAATLAMCLPTALLAYYVSRLLNRPSQSRWPGLIQTALVPLSIGLMAASALILAESTDRTLAALLLTATVAVVASVSRINPLWILLVGGLLGFAGIV
;
A
#
# COMPACT_ATOMS: atom_id res chain seq x y z
N MET A 1 8.32 31.63 -3.12
CA MET A 1 7.08 31.78 -2.33
C MET A 1 5.91 31.75 -3.31
N ASN A 2 5.59 30.58 -3.85
CA ASN A 2 4.41 30.43 -4.70
C ASN A 2 3.30 29.88 -3.82
N ALA A 3 2.21 30.63 -3.71
CA ALA A 3 0.95 30.13 -3.17
C ALA A 3 0.39 29.09 -4.17
N GLU A 4 1.00 27.91 -4.22
CA GLU A 4 0.55 26.85 -5.09
C GLU A 4 -0.72 26.28 -4.48
N ASN A 5 -1.80 26.28 -5.26
CA ASN A 5 -3.07 25.71 -4.87
C ASN A 5 -2.83 24.33 -4.24
N PRO A 6 -3.28 24.06 -3.01
CA PRO A 6 -2.98 22.81 -2.31
C PRO A 6 -3.45 21.58 -3.09
N ILE A 7 -4.46 21.75 -3.94
CA ILE A 7 -4.96 20.75 -4.89
C ILE A 7 -3.92 20.35 -5.94
N TRP A 8 -3.15 21.30 -6.48
CA TRP A 8 -2.12 20.99 -7.47
C TRP A 8 -0.96 20.19 -6.88
N ALA A 9 -0.55 20.52 -5.65
CA ALA A 9 0.46 19.78 -4.92
C ALA A 9 0.00 18.33 -4.63
N LEU A 10 -1.28 18.14 -4.27
CA LEU A 10 -1.86 16.80 -4.14
C LEU A 10 -1.79 16.02 -5.46
N ILE A 11 -2.20 16.65 -6.56
CA ILE A 11 -2.25 15.98 -7.87
C ILE A 11 -0.86 15.55 -8.33
N SER A 12 0.14 16.43 -8.21
CA SER A 12 1.50 16.11 -8.64
C SER A 12 2.15 15.03 -7.76
N ALA A 13 2.02 15.14 -6.43
CA ALA A 13 2.62 14.20 -5.50
C ALA A 13 2.01 12.79 -5.63
N PHE A 14 0.68 12.69 -5.52
CA PHE A 14 0.00 11.39 -5.60
C PHE A 14 -0.03 10.83 -7.03
N GLY A 15 -0.06 11.69 -8.05
CA GLY A 15 0.03 11.26 -9.45
C GLY A 15 1.36 10.65 -9.83
N LEU A 16 2.48 11.18 -9.31
CA LEU A 16 3.79 10.55 -9.48
C LEU A 16 3.90 9.28 -8.63
N MET A 17 3.48 9.34 -7.37
CA MET A 17 3.50 8.17 -6.47
C MET A 17 2.71 6.99 -7.05
N SER A 18 1.58 7.25 -7.68
CA SER A 18 0.73 6.27 -8.40
C SER A 18 1.50 5.44 -9.43
N LEU A 19 2.48 6.04 -10.11
CA LEU A 19 3.32 5.35 -11.10
C LEU A 19 4.45 4.56 -10.46
N PHE A 20 4.91 4.98 -9.27
CA PHE A 20 6.03 4.36 -8.55
C PHE A 20 5.62 3.44 -7.39
N ALA A 21 4.32 3.29 -7.12
CA ALA A 21 3.78 2.40 -6.08
C ALA A 21 3.85 0.91 -6.49
N VAL A 22 5.08 0.41 -6.68
CA VAL A 22 5.37 -0.99 -6.98
C VAL A 22 5.19 -1.81 -5.70
N GLY A 23 4.11 -2.60 -5.62
CA GLY A 23 3.71 -3.34 -4.41
C GLY A 23 2.38 -2.91 -3.78
N GLY A 24 1.69 -1.93 -4.39
CA GLY A 24 0.36 -1.49 -3.99
C GLY A 24 0.36 -0.37 -2.93
N ALA A 25 -0.83 0.06 -2.51
CA ALA A 25 -1.00 1.21 -1.63
C ALA A 25 -0.29 1.05 -0.27
N ALA A 26 -0.19 -0.18 0.26
CA ALA A 26 0.47 -0.47 1.53
C ALA A 26 1.99 -0.22 1.49
N ALA A 27 2.64 -0.50 0.36
CA ALA A 27 4.08 -0.27 0.19
C ALA A 27 4.42 1.23 0.08
N ALA A 28 3.46 2.05 -0.36
CA ALA A 28 3.62 3.49 -0.52
C ALA A 28 3.34 4.28 0.77
N VAL A 29 2.83 3.64 1.85
CA VAL A 29 2.48 4.31 3.12
C VAL A 29 3.63 5.13 3.73
N PRO A 30 4.88 4.63 3.80
CA PRO A 30 6.00 5.42 4.34
C PRO A 30 6.26 6.70 3.53
N GLU A 31 6.15 6.62 2.20
CA GLU A 31 6.34 7.78 1.34
C GLU A 31 5.15 8.75 1.43
N MET A 32 3.91 8.24 1.60
CA MET A 32 2.74 9.08 1.88
C MET A 32 2.92 9.85 3.19
N HIS A 33 3.45 9.21 4.23
CA HIS A 33 3.77 9.85 5.50
C HIS A 33 4.82 10.95 5.31
N ARG A 34 5.95 10.62 4.65
CA ARG A 34 7.01 11.59 4.35
C ARG A 34 6.48 12.82 3.64
N ILE A 35 5.67 12.64 2.59
CA ILE A 35 5.11 13.74 1.80
C ILE A 35 4.08 14.55 2.60
N ALA A 36 3.15 13.88 3.30
CA ALA A 36 2.05 14.54 3.99
C ALA A 36 2.46 15.20 5.31
N VAL A 37 3.41 14.63 6.04
CA VAL A 37 3.85 15.08 7.37
C VAL A 37 5.15 15.88 7.29
N GLU A 38 6.19 15.33 6.67
CA GLU A 38 7.54 15.93 6.72
C GLU A 38 7.80 16.96 5.62
N VAL A 39 7.28 16.76 4.41
CA VAL A 39 7.54 17.66 3.28
C VAL A 39 6.52 18.80 3.26
N HIS A 40 5.23 18.47 3.16
CA HIS A 40 4.18 19.47 3.02
C HIS A 40 3.52 19.90 4.33
N HIS A 41 3.77 19.18 5.44
CA HIS A 41 3.22 19.50 6.76
C HIS A 41 1.69 19.68 6.77
N TRP A 42 0.98 18.92 5.92
CA TRP A 42 -0.47 18.94 5.82
C TRP A 42 -1.15 18.32 7.04
N MET A 43 -0.45 17.42 7.72
CA MET A 43 -0.95 16.70 8.89
C MET A 43 0.18 16.36 9.84
N THR A 44 -0.20 16.14 11.10
CA THR A 44 0.71 15.63 12.14
C THR A 44 0.83 14.12 12.08
N ASP A 45 1.89 13.55 12.66
CA ASP A 45 2.07 12.09 12.77
C ASP A 45 0.83 11.39 13.36
N LYS A 46 0.22 12.01 14.38
CA LYS A 46 -0.99 11.48 15.02
C LYS A 46 -2.18 11.47 14.07
N GLN A 47 -2.41 12.56 13.34
CA GLN A 47 -3.49 12.63 12.35
C GLN A 47 -3.29 11.64 11.21
N PHE A 48 -2.04 11.44 10.77
CA PHE A 48 -1.71 10.43 9.77
C PHE A 48 -2.00 9.01 10.30
N ALA A 49 -1.58 8.70 11.53
CA ALA A 49 -1.83 7.41 12.16
C ALA A 49 -3.33 7.13 12.34
N ASP A 50 -4.11 8.13 12.77
CA ASP A 50 -5.57 8.02 12.91
C ASP A 50 -6.23 7.81 11.53
N ALA A 51 -5.82 8.55 10.50
CA ALA A 51 -6.33 8.37 9.14
C ALA A 51 -5.96 6.99 8.56
N TYR A 52 -4.76 6.50 8.82
CA TYR A 52 -4.32 5.16 8.45
C TYR A 52 -5.17 4.09 9.15
N ALA A 53 -5.40 4.22 10.46
CA ALA A 53 -6.25 3.31 11.20
C ALA A 53 -7.68 3.29 10.64
N ILE A 54 -8.27 4.44 10.34
CA ILE A 54 -9.60 4.54 9.71
C ILE A 54 -9.61 3.86 8.34
N ALA A 55 -8.57 4.06 7.53
CA ALA A 55 -8.43 3.43 6.22
C ALA A 55 -8.38 1.90 6.30
N GLN A 56 -7.65 1.37 7.28
CA GLN A 56 -7.52 -0.09 7.51
C GLN A 56 -8.79 -0.71 8.11
N LEU A 57 -9.52 0.04 8.94
CA LEU A 57 -10.79 -0.40 9.54
C LEU A 57 -11.95 -0.39 8.54
N SER A 58 -11.86 0.46 7.51
CA SER A 58 -12.90 0.57 6.50
C SER A 58 -12.83 -0.62 5.54
N PRO A 59 -13.87 -1.46 5.45
CA PRO A 59 -13.91 -2.53 4.47
C PRO A 59 -13.98 -1.92 3.07
N GLY A 60 -12.87 -1.93 2.33
CA GLY A 60 -12.79 -1.22 1.05
C GLY A 60 -11.37 -1.07 0.49
N PRO A 61 -11.18 -0.12 -0.44
CA PRO A 61 -9.88 0.11 -1.07
C PRO A 61 -8.85 0.61 -0.04
N ASN A 62 -7.70 -0.06 0.06
CA ASN A 62 -6.55 0.42 0.86
C ASN A 62 -6.08 1.85 0.49
N VAL A 63 -6.52 2.36 -0.67
CA VAL A 63 -6.23 3.72 -1.14
C VAL A 63 -7.01 4.80 -0.34
N LEU A 64 -7.95 4.43 0.54
CA LEU A 64 -8.76 5.39 1.31
C LEU A 64 -7.91 6.39 2.10
N ILE A 65 -6.73 6.00 2.57
CA ILE A 65 -5.79 6.92 3.23
C ILE A 65 -5.46 8.14 2.36
N VAL A 66 -5.28 7.96 1.04
CA VAL A 66 -5.00 9.06 0.10
C VAL A 66 -6.18 10.01 0.01
N THR A 67 -7.40 9.48 0.01
CA THR A 67 -8.64 10.27 0.04
C THR A 67 -8.75 11.08 1.33
N LEU A 68 -8.41 10.48 2.48
CA LEU A 68 -8.42 11.16 3.78
C LEU A 68 -7.33 12.23 3.88
N ILE A 69 -6.14 11.99 3.33
CA ILE A 69 -5.08 13.01 3.22
C ILE A 69 -5.56 14.19 2.37
N GLY A 70 -6.13 13.92 1.19
CA GLY A 70 -6.71 14.96 0.34
C GLY A 70 -7.84 15.73 1.03
N TYR A 71 -8.67 15.04 1.82
CA TYR A 71 -9.73 15.67 2.62
C TYR A 71 -9.18 16.60 3.69
N ALA A 72 -8.12 16.20 4.40
CA ALA A 72 -7.48 17.06 5.41
C ALA A 72 -6.89 18.34 4.83
N VAL A 73 -6.41 18.28 3.58
CA VAL A 73 -5.71 19.39 2.92
C VAL A 73 -6.65 20.45 2.34
N ALA A 74 -7.71 20.02 1.66
CA ALA A 74 -8.63 20.94 0.96
C ALA A 74 -10.10 20.49 1.01
N GLY A 75 -10.48 19.65 1.97
CA GLY A 75 -11.85 19.13 2.10
C GLY A 75 -12.25 18.22 0.93
N ILE A 76 -13.54 18.23 0.60
CA ILE A 76 -14.11 17.40 -0.49
C ILE A 76 -13.35 17.55 -1.84
N PRO A 77 -13.00 18.75 -2.33
CA PRO A 77 -12.27 18.87 -3.60
C PRO A 77 -10.85 18.30 -3.52
N GLY A 78 -10.18 18.40 -2.37
CA GLY A 78 -8.88 17.76 -2.15
C GLY A 78 -8.97 16.24 -2.12
N ALA A 79 -10.01 15.70 -1.48
CA ALA A 79 -10.28 14.26 -1.43
C ALA A 79 -10.47 13.67 -2.83
N LEU A 80 -11.27 14.32 -3.67
CA LEU A 80 -11.49 13.91 -5.05
C LEU A 80 -10.21 14.03 -5.88
N ALA A 81 -9.49 15.14 -5.77
CA ALA A 81 -8.26 15.38 -6.51
C ALA A 81 -7.17 14.34 -6.17
N ALA A 82 -6.94 14.06 -4.88
CA ALA A 82 -5.95 13.08 -4.44
C ALA A 82 -6.31 11.66 -4.90
N THR A 83 -7.60 11.28 -4.80
CA THR A 83 -8.08 9.96 -5.23
C THR A 83 -7.95 9.79 -6.74
N LEU A 84 -8.35 10.80 -7.52
CA LEU A 84 -8.21 10.76 -8.97
C LEU A 84 -6.74 10.75 -9.38
N ALA A 85 -5.90 11.58 -8.76
CA ALA A 85 -4.47 11.59 -9.04
C ALA A 85 -3.80 10.25 -8.72
N MET A 86 -4.22 9.55 -7.66
CA MET A 86 -3.68 8.24 -7.33
C MET A 86 -4.18 7.13 -8.27
N CYS A 87 -5.44 7.20 -8.72
CA CYS A 87 -6.06 6.12 -9.51
C CYS A 87 -5.90 6.29 -11.02
N LEU A 88 -6.00 7.50 -11.57
CA LEU A 88 -5.99 7.75 -13.02
C LEU A 88 -4.69 7.29 -13.70
N PRO A 89 -3.48 7.65 -13.22
CA PRO A 89 -2.24 7.31 -13.90
C PRO A 89 -2.03 5.81 -13.98
N THR A 90 -2.20 5.08 -12.87
CA THR A 90 -2.11 3.61 -12.86
C THR A 90 -3.21 2.98 -13.72
N ALA A 91 -4.46 3.47 -13.67
CA ALA A 91 -5.56 2.91 -14.45
C ALA A 91 -5.36 3.12 -15.96
N LEU A 92 -4.91 4.31 -16.37
CA LEU A 92 -4.54 4.58 -17.77
C LEU A 92 -3.38 3.71 -18.21
N LEU A 93 -2.32 3.61 -17.39
CA LEU A 93 -1.16 2.79 -17.71
C LEU A 93 -1.56 1.32 -17.85
N ALA A 94 -2.35 0.78 -16.92
CA ALA A 94 -2.89 -0.57 -16.98
C ALA A 94 -3.78 -0.77 -18.21
N TYR A 95 -4.63 0.19 -18.55
CA TYR A 95 -5.48 0.14 -19.74
C TYR A 95 -4.66 0.12 -21.04
N TYR A 96 -3.68 1.01 -21.18
CA TYR A 96 -2.80 1.06 -22.35
C TYR A 96 -1.95 -0.20 -22.48
N VAL A 97 -1.35 -0.67 -21.38
CA VAL A 97 -0.55 -1.90 -21.34
C VAL A 97 -1.42 -3.10 -21.69
N SER A 98 -2.62 -3.22 -21.10
CA SER A 98 -3.58 -4.29 -21.42
C SER A 98 -4.01 -4.26 -22.88
N ARG A 99 -4.26 -3.06 -23.44
CA ARG A 99 -4.61 -2.91 -24.86
C ARG A 99 -3.46 -3.28 -25.80
N LEU A 100 -2.22 -2.95 -25.43
CA LEU A 100 -1.03 -3.30 -26.19
C LEU A 100 -0.78 -4.82 -26.17
N LEU A 101 -1.02 -5.45 -25.02
CA LEU A 101 -0.90 -6.89 -24.81
C LEU A 101 -2.03 -7.68 -25.47
N ASN A 102 -3.25 -7.12 -25.55
CA ASN A 102 -4.42 -7.74 -26.18
C ASN A 102 -4.54 -7.47 -27.68
N ARG A 103 -3.59 -6.74 -28.29
CA ARG A 103 -3.55 -6.65 -29.76
C ARG A 103 -3.34 -8.06 -30.32
N PRO A 104 -4.13 -8.51 -31.32
CA PRO A 104 -3.99 -9.83 -31.93
C PRO A 104 -2.73 -9.87 -32.78
N SER A 105 -1.58 -10.00 -32.11
CA SER A 105 -0.32 -10.41 -32.69
C SER A 105 -0.20 -11.90 -32.42
N GLN A 106 0.08 -12.72 -33.44
CA GLN A 106 0.29 -14.17 -33.35
C GLN A 106 1.45 -14.60 -32.41
N SER A 107 2.00 -13.68 -31.61
CA SER A 107 3.18 -13.91 -30.79
C SER A 107 2.79 -14.27 -29.35
N ARG A 108 3.45 -15.27 -28.77
CA ARG A 108 3.25 -15.79 -27.40
C ARG A 108 3.68 -14.83 -26.27
N TRP A 109 4.22 -13.65 -26.62
CA TRP A 109 4.80 -12.69 -25.69
C TRP A 109 3.83 -12.17 -24.61
N PRO A 110 2.57 -11.79 -24.93
CA PRO A 110 1.66 -11.24 -23.93
C PRO A 110 1.28 -12.23 -22.82
N GLY A 111 1.10 -13.51 -23.19
CA GLY A 111 0.79 -14.58 -22.24
C GLY A 111 1.98 -14.91 -21.33
N LEU A 112 3.21 -14.89 -21.87
CA LEU A 112 4.43 -15.07 -21.10
C LEU A 112 4.63 -13.95 -20.06
N ILE A 113 4.39 -12.70 -20.43
CA ILE A 113 4.51 -11.55 -19.52
C ILE A 113 3.47 -11.67 -18.39
N GLN A 114 2.21 -11.97 -18.70
CA GLN A 114 1.17 -12.14 -17.67
C GLN A 114 1.49 -13.29 -16.71
N THR A 115 2.01 -14.41 -17.24
CA THR A 115 2.41 -15.56 -16.42
C THR A 115 3.63 -15.25 -15.55
N ALA A 116 4.54 -14.38 -16.01
CA ALA A 116 5.70 -13.91 -15.25
C ALA A 116 5.35 -12.87 -14.18
N LEU A 117 4.31 -12.07 -14.38
CA LEU A 117 3.88 -11.05 -13.41
C LEU A 117 3.37 -11.66 -12.10
N VAL A 118 2.69 -12.81 -12.16
CA VAL A 118 2.18 -13.51 -10.96
C VAL A 118 3.31 -13.88 -9.98
N PRO A 119 4.33 -14.68 -10.36
CA PRO A 119 5.43 -15.02 -9.47
C PRO A 119 6.27 -13.80 -9.08
N LEU A 120 6.38 -12.79 -9.96
CA LEU A 120 7.09 -11.55 -9.63
C LEU A 120 6.38 -10.76 -8.52
N SER A 121 5.05 -10.66 -8.59
CA SER A 121 4.24 -10.05 -7.51
C SER A 121 4.35 -10.83 -6.21
N ILE A 122 4.34 -12.16 -6.27
CA ILE A 122 4.51 -13.02 -5.08
C ILE A 122 5.89 -12.80 -4.45
N GLY A 123 6.95 -12.76 -5.28
CA GLY A 123 8.31 -12.49 -4.83
C GLY A 123 8.46 -11.12 -4.19
N LEU A 124 7.82 -10.09 -4.78
CA LEU A 124 7.85 -8.74 -4.22
C LEU A 124 7.11 -8.66 -2.87
N MET A 125 5.92 -9.27 -2.77
CA MET A 125 5.20 -9.35 -1.49
C MET A 125 6.00 -10.11 -0.42
N ALA A 126 6.66 -11.19 -0.79
CA ALA A 126 7.53 -11.95 0.11
C ALA A 126 8.74 -11.12 0.56
N ALA A 127 9.37 -10.36 -0.34
CA ALA A 127 10.47 -9.46 0.00
C ALA A 127 10.01 -8.36 0.98
N SER A 128 8.86 -7.73 0.73
CA SER A 128 8.29 -6.75 1.66
C SER A 128 7.99 -7.36 3.05
N ALA A 129 7.47 -8.59 3.10
CA ALA A 129 7.23 -9.30 4.35
C ALA A 129 8.54 -9.58 5.12
N LEU A 130 9.61 -9.97 4.42
CA LEU A 130 10.92 -10.20 5.03
C LEU A 130 11.52 -8.92 5.60
N ILE A 131 11.47 -7.81 4.85
CA ILE A 131 11.95 -6.49 5.31
C ILE A 131 11.19 -6.04 6.57
N LEU A 132 9.86 -6.28 6.59
CA LEU A 132 9.05 -5.91 7.74
C LEU A 132 9.34 -6.81 8.95
N ALA A 133 9.53 -8.11 8.75
CA ALA A 133 9.93 -9.05 9.80
C ALA A 133 11.27 -8.64 10.42
N GLU A 134 12.27 -8.32 9.59
CA GLU A 134 13.61 -7.95 10.05
C GLU A 134 13.63 -6.62 10.84
N SER A 135 12.73 -5.69 10.50
CA SER A 135 12.60 -4.42 11.23
C SER A 135 11.84 -4.53 12.55
N THR A 136 10.98 -5.56 12.70
CA THR A 136 10.11 -5.76 13.87
C THR A 136 10.69 -6.78 14.86
N ASP A 137 11.31 -7.86 14.37
CA ASP A 137 11.76 -8.99 15.18
C ASP A 137 13.09 -8.70 15.90
N ARG A 138 13.02 -7.90 16.97
CA ARG A 138 14.18 -7.57 17.82
C ARG A 138 14.56 -8.71 18.79
N THR A 139 13.67 -9.69 18.99
CA THR A 139 13.78 -10.75 20.00
C THR A 139 13.65 -12.14 19.36
N LEU A 140 14.40 -13.13 19.86
CA LEU A 140 14.31 -14.53 19.41
C LEU A 140 12.86 -15.10 19.48
N ALA A 141 12.06 -14.64 20.45
CA ALA A 141 10.66 -14.99 20.58
C ALA A 141 9.80 -14.46 19.43
N ALA A 142 10.06 -13.24 18.96
CA ALA A 142 9.38 -12.62 17.83
C ALA A 142 9.70 -13.37 16.53
N LEU A 143 10.97 -13.71 16.32
CA LEU A 143 11.43 -14.43 15.13
C LEU A 143 10.85 -15.86 15.07
N LEU A 144 10.79 -16.58 16.20
CA LEU A 144 10.13 -17.88 16.29
C LEU A 144 8.62 -17.77 16.03
N LEU A 145 7.97 -16.72 16.53
CA LEU A 145 6.55 -16.48 16.30
C LEU A 145 6.26 -16.21 14.81
N THR A 146 7.03 -15.31 14.18
CA THR A 146 6.94 -14.98 12.75
C THR A 146 7.17 -16.22 11.89
N ALA A 147 8.20 -17.02 12.19
CA ALA A 147 8.48 -18.27 11.47
C ALA A 147 7.34 -19.29 11.63
N THR A 148 6.80 -19.44 12.84
CA THR A 148 5.68 -20.37 13.10
C THR A 148 4.42 -19.94 12.37
N VAL A 149 4.09 -18.64 12.42
CA VAL A 149 2.93 -18.08 11.71
C VAL A 149 3.10 -18.20 10.19
N ALA A 150 4.29 -17.93 9.65
CA ALA A 150 4.58 -18.08 8.23
C ALA A 150 4.37 -19.53 7.77
N VAL A 151 4.87 -20.52 8.52
CA VAL A 151 4.67 -21.95 8.20
C VAL A 151 3.20 -22.34 8.29
N VAL A 152 2.51 -21.96 9.36
CA VAL A 152 1.07 -22.28 9.56
C VAL A 152 0.21 -21.65 8.46
N ALA A 153 0.47 -20.40 8.08
CA ALA A 153 -0.23 -19.72 6.99
C ALA A 153 0.06 -20.32 5.60
N SER A 154 1.28 -20.83 5.39
CA SER A 154 1.69 -21.45 4.11
C SER A 154 1.07 -22.83 3.90
N VAL A 155 0.84 -23.58 4.99
CA VAL A 155 0.40 -24.99 4.93
C VAL A 155 -1.09 -25.14 5.23
N SER A 156 -1.70 -24.19 5.95
CA SER A 156 -3.07 -24.33 6.46
C SER A 156 -4.05 -23.38 5.76
N ARG A 157 -5.23 -23.90 5.36
CA ARG A 157 -6.38 -23.07 4.91
C ARG A 157 -7.13 -22.38 6.07
N ILE A 158 -6.44 -22.09 7.17
CA ILE A 158 -7.03 -21.46 8.35
C ILE A 158 -7.33 -20.01 7.98
N ASN A 159 -8.51 -19.53 8.38
CA ASN A 159 -8.91 -18.16 8.13
C ASN A 159 -7.87 -17.18 8.76
N PRO A 160 -7.28 -16.26 7.97
CA PRO A 160 -6.26 -15.32 8.44
C PRO A 160 -6.66 -14.53 9.69
N LEU A 161 -7.97 -14.33 9.89
CA LEU A 161 -8.52 -13.66 11.06
C LEU A 161 -8.10 -14.31 12.39
N TRP A 162 -8.06 -15.64 12.47
CA TRP A 162 -7.66 -16.34 13.70
C TRP A 162 -6.18 -16.16 14.01
N ILE A 163 -5.34 -16.16 12.97
CA ILE A 163 -3.90 -15.96 13.09
C ILE A 163 -3.61 -14.53 13.57
N LEU A 164 -4.32 -13.55 13.03
CA LEU A 164 -4.25 -12.15 13.43
C LEU A 164 -4.67 -11.94 14.90
N LEU A 165 -5.73 -12.61 15.34
CA LEU A 165 -6.25 -12.51 16.70
C LEU A 165 -5.26 -13.06 17.73
N VAL A 166 -4.66 -14.22 17.44
CA VAL A 166 -3.64 -14.82 18.31
C VAL A 166 -2.35 -13.98 18.32
N GLY A 167 -1.90 -13.48 17.16
CA GLY A 167 -0.74 -12.59 17.07
C GLY A 167 -0.95 -11.29 17.85
N GLY A 168 -2.13 -10.67 17.72
CA GLY A 168 -2.48 -9.45 18.45
C GLY A 168 -2.56 -9.66 19.97
N LEU A 169 -3.11 -10.78 20.43
CA LEU A 169 -3.16 -11.12 21.86
C LEU A 169 -1.77 -11.35 22.46
N LEU A 170 -0.86 -11.99 21.72
CA LEU A 170 0.51 -12.23 22.16
C LEU A 170 1.34 -10.95 22.21
N GLY A 171 1.14 -10.03 21.25
CA GLY A 171 1.72 -8.69 21.30
C GLY A 171 1.16 -7.84 22.44
N PHE A 172 -0.16 -7.89 22.69
CA PHE A 172 -0.77 -7.18 23.82
C PHE A 172 -0.27 -7.67 25.19
N ALA A 173 0.02 -8.97 25.30
CA ALA A 173 0.60 -9.56 26.50
C ALA A 173 2.09 -9.18 26.72
N GLY A 174 2.72 -8.44 25.80
CA GLY A 174 4.12 -8.01 25.90
C GLY A 174 5.14 -9.14 25.74
N ILE A 175 4.72 -10.26 25.14
CA ILE A 175 5.60 -11.41 24.87
C ILE A 175 6.46 -11.16 23.63
N VAL A 176 5.98 -10.28 22.73
CA VAL A 176 6.63 -9.82 21.50
C VAL A 176 6.53 -8.31 21.40
#